data_AF-A0A5K0YQV6-F1
#
_entry.id   AF-A0A5K0YQV6-F1
#
_cell.length_a   1.000
_cell.length_b   1.000
_cell.length_c   1.000
_cell.angle_alpha   90.00
_cell.angle_beta   90.00
_cell.angle_gamma   90.00
#
_symmetry.space_group_name_H-M   'P 1'
#
loop_
_entity.id
_entity.type
_entity.pdbx_description
1 polymer ?
#
loop_
_entity_poly.entity_id
_entity_poly.type
_entity_poly.pdbx_seq_one_letter_code
_entity_poly.pdbx_strand_id
1 'polypeptide(L)' 'ARITNKHEVLEIGCGWGTLALEVVRQTGCRYTGITLSEEQLKYAQQRVKEACLE' A
#
# COMPACT_ATOMS: atom_id res chain seq x y z
N ALA A 1 7.80 1.12 13.98
CA ALA A 1 7.45 -0.22 14.50
C ALA A 1 8.11 -1.29 13.64
N ARG A 2 8.37 -2.50 14.16
CA ARG A 2 8.89 -3.60 13.33
C ARG A 2 7.73 -4.31 12.64
N ILE A 3 7.64 -4.18 11.32
CA ILE A 3 6.63 -4.87 10.49
C ILE A 3 7.23 -6.16 9.96
N THR A 4 6.41 -7.20 9.84
CA THR A 4 6.77 -8.51 9.30
C THR A 4 5.62 -9.03 8.45
N ASN A 5 5.85 -10.06 7.63
CA ASN A 5 4.81 -10.71 6.82
C ASN A 5 3.57 -11.19 7.60
N LYS A 6 3.68 -11.43 8.92
CA LYS A 6 2.55 -11.81 9.79
C LYS A 6 1.60 -10.66 10.18
N HIS A 7 1.94 -9.42 9.88
CA HIS A 7 1.12 -8.27 10.25
C HIS A 7 0.14 -7.89 9.14
N GLU A 8 -0.92 -7.18 9.55
CA GLU A 8 -1.86 -6.51 8.66
C GLU A 8 -1.84 -5.02 8.98
N VAL A 9 -1.60 -4.19 7.98
CA VAL A 9 -1.43 -2.74 8.15
C VAL A 9 -2.62 -2.02 7.52
N LEU A 10 -3.23 -1.12 8.28
CA LEU A 10 -4.23 -0.16 7.79
C LEU A 10 -3.61 1.24 7.74
N GLU A 11 -3.63 1.85 6.57
CA GLU A 11 -3.26 3.26 6.38
C GLU A 11 -4.49 4.08 5.99
N ILE A 12 -4.84 5.04 6.84
CA ILE A 12 -5.91 6.00 6.59
C ILE A 12 -5.31 7.24 5.95
N GLY A 13 -5.66 7.47 4.68
CA GLY A 13 -5.05 8.51 3.86
C GLY A 13 -3.77 8.03 3.17
N CYS A 14 -3.88 7.00 2.32
CA CYS A 14 -2.72 6.39 1.66
C CYS A 14 -2.05 7.24 0.57
N GLY A 15 -2.63 8.41 0.26
CA GLY A 15 -2.11 9.34 -0.74
C GLY A 15 -1.82 8.63 -2.07
N TRP A 16 -0.61 8.80 -2.58
CA TRP A 16 -0.18 8.20 -3.85
C TRP A 16 0.32 6.75 -3.73
N GLY A 17 0.16 6.10 -2.57
CA GLY A 17 0.49 4.70 -2.34
C GLY A 17 1.97 4.38 -2.05
N THR A 18 2.82 5.38 -1.83
CA THR A 18 4.26 5.20 -1.61
C THR A 18 4.56 4.31 -0.41
N LEU A 19 3.87 4.52 0.72
CA LEU A 19 4.08 3.73 1.93
C LEU A 19 3.66 2.27 1.73
N ALA A 20 2.51 2.05 1.09
CA ALA A 20 2.01 0.71 0.77
C ALA A 20 3.04 -0.09 -0.03
N LEU A 21 3.57 0.50 -1.11
CA LEU A 21 4.58 -0.14 -1.96
C LEU A 21 5.85 -0.52 -1.17
N GLU A 22 6.36 0.40 -0.36
CA GLU A 22 7.59 0.18 0.39
C GLU A 22 7.42 -0.91 1.45
N VAL A 23 6.34 -0.83 2.24
CA VAL A 23 6.07 -1.78 3.32
C VAL A 23 5.81 -3.18 2.77
N VAL A 24 5.00 -3.31 1.73
CA VAL A 24 4.70 -4.61 1.13
C VAL A 24 5.95 -5.21 0.48
N ARG A 25 6.75 -4.43 -0.26
CA ARG A 25 8.01 -4.93 -0.86
C ARG A 25 9.00 -5.42 0.19
N GLN A 26 9.19 -4.66 1.26
CA GLN A 26 10.18 -4.99 2.28
C GLN A 26 9.77 -6.17 3.16
N THR A 27 8.46 -6.36 3.39
CA THR A 27 7.99 -7.25 4.46
C THR A 27 7.08 -8.37 3.99
N GLY A 28 6.45 -8.25 2.82
CA GLY A 28 5.41 -9.17 2.36
C GLY A 28 4.18 -9.22 3.26
N CYS A 29 3.95 -8.20 4.09
CA CYS A 29 2.77 -8.14 4.95
C CYS A 29 1.49 -7.82 4.16
N ARG A 30 0.33 -8.08 4.76
CA ARG A 30 -0.94 -7.60 4.19
C ARG A 30 -1.08 -6.10 4.46
N TYR A 31 -1.56 -5.36 3.48
CA TYR A 31 -1.70 -3.91 3.55
C TYR A 31 -3.05 -3.48 3.00
N THR A 32 -3.72 -2.58 3.69
CA THR A 32 -4.95 -1.93 3.25
C THR A 32 -4.76 -0.43 3.37
N GLY A 33 -4.74 0.28 2.24
CA GLY A 33 -4.71 1.73 2.18
C GLY A 33 -6.08 2.26 1.76
N ILE A 34 -6.58 3.30 2.44
CA ILE A 34 -7.80 3.99 2.05
C ILE A 34 -7.52 5.47 1.79
N THR A 35 -8.21 6.06 0.82
CA THR A 35 -8.17 7.50 0.53
C THR A 35 -9.54 7.96 0.01
N LEU A 36 -9.86 9.25 0.20
CA LEU A 36 -11.07 9.87 -0.34
C LEU A 36 -10.89 10.40 -1.77
N SER A 37 -9.65 10.54 -2.26
CA SER A 37 -9.40 11.00 -3.63
C SER A 37 -9.39 9.81 -4.59
N GLU A 38 -10.27 9.86 -5.58
CA GLU A 38 -10.35 8.85 -6.63
C GLU A 38 -9.10 8.84 -7.52
N GLU A 39 -8.50 10.02 -7.77
CA GLU A 39 -7.28 10.15 -8.56
C GLU A 39 -6.09 9.50 -7.87
N GLN A 40 -5.96 9.70 -6.56
CA GLN A 40 -4.95 9.07 -5.73
C GLN A 40 -5.13 7.55 -5.71
N LEU A 41 -6.36 7.08 -5.52
CA LEU A 41 -6.66 5.65 -5.52
C LEU A 41 -6.28 4.99 -6.85
N LYS A 42 -6.71 5.59 -7.97
CA LYS A 42 -6.39 5.09 -9.32
C LYS A 42 -4.89 5.05 -9.57
N TYR A 43 -4.17 6.11 -9.18
CA TYR A 43 -2.72 6.17 -9.31
C TYR A 43 -2.03 5.10 -8.44
N ALA A 44 -2.40 4.99 -7.17
CA ALA A 44 -1.82 4.01 -6.24
C ALA A 44 -2.04 2.56 -6.73
N GLN A 45 -3.26 2.23 -7.19
CA GLN A 45 -3.57 0.92 -7.75
C GLN A 45 -2.71 0.60 -8.98
N GLN A 46 -2.58 1.54 -9.91
CA GLN A 46 -1.73 1.38 -11.09
C GLN A 46 -0.27 1.07 -10.70
N ARG A 47 0.26 1.79 -9.70
CA ARG A 47 1.63 1.59 -9.20
C ARG A 47 1.82 0.22 -8.52
N VAL A 48 0.83 -0.25 -7.77
CA VAL A 48 0.83 -1.58 -7.14
C VAL A 48 0.86 -2.66 -8.22
N LYS A 49 0.04 -2.52 -9.26
CA LYS A 49 0.01 -3.45 -10.40
C LYS A 49 1.32 -3.47 -11.19
N GLU A 50 1.90 -2.31 -11.48
CA GLU A 50 3.22 -2.19 -12.13
C GLU A 50 4.34 -2.83 -11.31
N ALA A 51 4.18 -2.87 -9.98
CA ALA A 51 5.11 -3.50 -9.07
C ALA A 51 4.88 -5.02 -8.89
N CYS A 52 3.86 -5.59 -9.51
CA CYS A 52 3.40 -6.97 -9.31
C CYS A 52 3.09 -7.31 -7.84
N LEU A 53 2.42 -6.37 -7.13
CA LEU A 53 2.07 -6.50 -5.71
C LEU A 53 0.54 -6.55 -5.48
N GLU A 54 -0.23 -6.83 -6.53
CA GLU A 54 -1.67 -7.12 -6.45
C GLU A 54 -1.95 -8.53 -5.91
#